data_AF-A0A978RWS9-F1
#
_entry.id   AF-A0A978RWS9-F1
#
_cell.length_a   1.000
_cell.length_b   1.000
_cell.length_c   1.000
_cell.angle_alpha   90.00
_cell.angle_beta   90.00
_cell.angle_gamma   90.00
#
_symmetry.space_group_name_H-M   'P 1'
#
loop_
_entity.id
_entity.type
_entity.pdbx_description
1 polymer ?
#
loop_
_entity_poly.entity_id
_entity_poly.type
_entity_poly.pdbx_seq_one_letter_code
_entity_poly.pdbx_strand_id
1 'polypeptide(L)'
;MNKKLITLFFASLLGLLLFGNWSLFAGQSSGVAVAQFPADVRPAATNVAMQSAPYIPENLAQSDDPFDPGDRAIIGEDNRIEMRSRRYPWTTVGRLEIINEDGEILGHCTGTLIAEDIVITNAHCVVSIQDNRLTPPERLQFQPNLINGIADDVARGEKYIYGTDFPNYMPTSIGDDWALVKIDKHLGDKYGFLGWTNKVDFANSDIRNATAGKMFLAGYAADFPKSNPGATAGVNTGCSVVDVDSYGRLLHDCDTNPGASGSAIFGKFDEGYYILGVHAGAASDANGNPVNYAMQVSRWAGQVAEMQN
;
A
#
# COMPACT_ATOMS: atom_id res chain seq x y z
N MET A 1 19.53 -22.83 -64.21
CA MET A 1 20.03 -24.12 -64.70
C MET A 1 21.28 -24.49 -63.91
N ASN A 2 21.22 -25.61 -63.17
CA ASN A 2 22.31 -26.56 -62.82
C ASN A 2 23.64 -26.04 -62.23
N LYS A 3 24.30 -26.65 -61.25
CA LYS A 3 24.06 -27.76 -60.29
C LYS A 3 25.45 -27.99 -59.65
N LYS A 4 25.52 -28.10 -58.31
CA LYS A 4 26.22 -29.18 -57.55
C LYS A 4 27.76 -29.21 -57.60
N LEU A 5 28.55 -29.73 -56.66
CA LEU A 5 28.50 -30.34 -55.32
C LEU A 5 30.02 -30.46 -54.95
N ILE A 6 30.48 -30.61 -53.70
CA ILE A 6 30.83 -31.91 -53.11
C ILE A 6 31.36 -31.65 -51.68
N THR A 7 30.79 -32.44 -50.77
CA THR A 7 31.08 -32.64 -49.35
C THR A 7 32.33 -33.49 -49.13
N LEU A 8 33.03 -33.35 -48.00
CA LEU A 8 33.80 -34.46 -47.42
C LEU A 8 33.77 -34.42 -45.88
N PHE A 9 33.21 -35.49 -45.33
CA PHE A 9 33.20 -35.92 -43.94
C PHE A 9 34.47 -36.75 -43.67
N PHE A 10 35.09 -36.63 -42.50
CA PHE A 10 35.80 -37.75 -41.88
C PHE A 10 35.71 -37.68 -40.35
N ALA A 11 35.57 -38.85 -39.75
CA ALA A 11 35.15 -39.13 -38.40
C ALA A 11 36.26 -39.79 -37.56
N SER A 12 36.23 -39.57 -36.24
CA SER A 12 36.65 -40.48 -35.14
C SER A 12 38.17 -40.81 -35.05
N LEU A 13 38.82 -41.18 -33.94
CA LEU A 13 38.48 -41.55 -32.56
C LEU A 13 39.82 -41.66 -31.76
N LEU A 14 39.79 -41.43 -30.43
CA LEU A 14 40.64 -42.02 -29.34
C LEU A 14 42.20 -41.91 -29.40
N GLY A 15 42.97 -41.57 -28.37
CA GLY A 15 42.78 -41.31 -26.93
C GLY A 15 44.13 -41.34 -26.17
N LEU A 16 44.12 -40.86 -24.91
CA LEU A 16 45.08 -41.13 -23.78
C LEU A 16 46.50 -40.48 -23.91
N LEU A 17 47.17 -39.85 -22.93
CA LEU A 17 47.07 -39.70 -21.46
C LEU A 17 48.08 -38.62 -20.95
N LEU A 18 47.72 -37.85 -19.88
CA LEU A 18 48.55 -37.33 -18.76
C LEU A 18 49.59 -36.20 -19.03
N PHE A 19 49.90 -35.20 -18.16
CA PHE A 19 49.63 -34.85 -16.76
C PHE A 19 49.83 -33.32 -16.56
N GLY A 20 48.95 -32.67 -15.77
CA GLY A 20 49.21 -31.51 -14.90
C GLY A 20 49.48 -30.12 -15.53
N ASN A 21 49.12 -29.00 -14.94
CA ASN A 21 48.30 -28.69 -13.78
C ASN A 21 48.11 -27.16 -13.78
N TRP A 22 46.88 -26.67 -13.67
CA TRP A 22 46.44 -25.47 -12.93
C TRP A 22 45.02 -25.11 -13.40
N SER A 23 44.07 -25.65 -12.64
CA SER A 23 42.95 -24.95 -11.97
C SER A 23 42.42 -23.69 -12.68
N LEU A 24 41.16 -23.57 -13.09
CA LEU A 24 39.92 -23.92 -12.39
C LEU A 24 38.80 -24.25 -13.39
N PHE A 25 38.21 -25.43 -13.17
CA PHE A 25 36.88 -25.95 -13.48
C PHE A 25 35.96 -25.23 -14.50
N ALA A 26 35.69 -26.00 -15.57
CA ALA A 26 34.40 -26.17 -16.24
C ALA A 26 33.24 -26.44 -15.24
N GLY A 27 31.95 -26.32 -15.54
CA GLY A 27 31.25 -26.11 -16.79
C GLY A 27 29.76 -26.39 -16.58
N GLN A 28 28.94 -25.79 -17.44
CA GLN A 28 27.65 -26.21 -17.99
C GLN A 28 26.50 -26.72 -17.09
N SER A 29 25.53 -25.81 -16.98
CA SER A 29 24.06 -25.92 -16.93
C SER A 29 23.40 -27.31 -16.91
N SER A 30 22.71 -27.58 -15.80
CA SER A 30 21.37 -28.18 -15.73
C SER A 30 20.76 -27.95 -14.33
N GLY A 31 19.54 -27.38 -14.26
CA GLY A 31 18.68 -27.35 -13.06
C GLY A 31 18.73 -26.04 -12.26
N VAL A 32 17.58 -25.39 -12.05
CA VAL A 32 17.48 -24.39 -10.97
C VAL A 32 17.19 -25.18 -9.69
N ALA A 33 18.26 -25.52 -9.00
CA ALA A 33 18.26 -25.91 -7.59
C ALA A 33 18.88 -24.76 -6.80
N VAL A 34 18.26 -24.33 -5.70
CA VAL A 34 19.08 -24.04 -4.52
C VAL A 34 19.03 -25.33 -3.71
N ALA A 35 20.20 -25.82 -3.30
CA ALA A 35 20.35 -27.05 -2.54
C ALA A 35 19.29 -27.10 -1.41
N GLN A 36 18.46 -28.13 -1.44
CA GLN A 36 17.62 -28.47 -0.28
C GLN A 36 18.55 -28.75 0.90
N PHE A 37 18.24 -28.20 2.07
CA PHE A 37 18.72 -28.84 3.28
C PHE A 37 18.04 -30.21 3.40
N PRO A 38 18.80 -31.30 3.53
CA PRO A 38 18.23 -32.63 3.69
C PRO A 38 17.38 -32.69 4.96
N ALA A 39 16.25 -33.39 4.87
CA ALA A 39 15.33 -33.63 6.00
C ALA A 39 15.96 -34.46 7.16
N ASP A 40 17.26 -34.78 7.10
CA ASP A 40 17.97 -35.62 8.06
C ASP A 40 19.27 -35.02 8.64
N VAL A 41 19.58 -33.73 8.41
CA VAL A 41 20.68 -33.10 9.15
C VAL A 41 20.16 -32.50 10.45
N ARG A 42 20.00 -33.34 11.47
CA ARG A 42 20.22 -32.91 12.85
C ARG A 42 21.72 -32.99 13.11
N PRO A 43 22.45 -31.88 13.32
CA PRO A 43 23.65 -31.94 14.13
C PRO A 43 23.17 -32.07 15.57
N ALA A 44 23.04 -33.33 16.00
CA ALA A 44 23.21 -33.64 17.40
C ALA A 44 24.61 -33.17 17.80
N ALA A 45 24.64 -32.14 18.64
CA ALA A 45 25.71 -31.81 19.55
C ALA A 45 27.09 -31.39 18.98
N THR A 46 27.70 -30.50 19.77
CA THR A 46 29.14 -30.32 20.00
C THR A 46 29.99 -29.51 19.01
N ASN A 47 30.24 -28.27 19.44
CA ASN A 47 31.52 -27.55 19.41
C ASN A 47 32.07 -27.09 18.06
N VAL A 48 31.49 -26.01 17.53
CA VAL A 48 32.28 -25.03 16.76
C VAL A 48 32.70 -23.93 17.74
N ALA A 49 33.98 -23.91 18.12
CA ALA A 49 34.54 -22.83 18.91
C ALA A 49 34.52 -21.53 18.09
N MET A 50 33.65 -20.59 18.45
CA MET A 50 33.64 -19.24 17.87
C MET A 50 34.87 -18.44 18.34
N GLN A 51 35.58 -17.84 17.39
CA GLN A 51 36.89 -17.19 17.57
C GLN A 51 36.82 -15.74 18.09
N SER A 52 35.65 -15.16 18.32
CA SER A 52 35.46 -13.95 19.12
C SER A 52 33.99 -13.77 19.50
N ALA A 53 33.74 -13.21 20.68
CA ALA A 53 32.40 -12.79 21.08
C ALA A 53 32.08 -11.44 20.43
N PRO A 54 30.86 -11.25 19.86
CA PRO A 54 30.39 -9.93 19.49
C PRO A 54 30.27 -9.05 20.75
N TYR A 55 30.74 -7.80 20.65
CA TYR A 55 30.61 -6.81 21.71
C TYR A 55 29.39 -5.93 21.42
N ILE A 56 28.38 -6.00 22.29
CA ILE A 56 27.21 -5.12 22.29
C ILE A 56 27.43 -4.14 23.46
N PRO A 57 27.47 -2.81 23.24
CA PRO A 57 27.58 -1.85 24.32
C PRO A 57 26.42 -1.99 25.32
N GLU A 58 26.71 -1.87 26.62
CA GLU A 58 25.67 -1.74 27.63
C GLU A 58 24.81 -0.52 27.26
N ASN A 59 23.53 -0.77 26.94
CA ASN A 59 22.47 0.16 26.49
C ASN A 59 22.06 0.15 25.00
N LEU A 60 22.58 -0.75 24.15
CA LEU A 60 22.00 -0.96 22.81
C LEU A 60 20.98 -2.10 22.79
N ALA A 61 19.76 -1.82 22.33
CA ALA A 61 18.77 -2.85 22.01
C ALA A 61 19.14 -3.54 20.69
N GLN A 62 18.98 -4.87 20.63
CA GLN A 62 19.21 -5.68 19.44
C GLN A 62 17.86 -5.91 18.73
N SER A 63 17.84 -5.75 17.40
CA SER A 63 16.69 -6.04 16.53
C SER A 63 17.15 -6.85 15.32
N ASP A 64 16.34 -7.83 14.91
CA ASP A 64 16.50 -8.58 13.65
C ASP A 64 15.72 -7.90 12.48
N ASP A 65 15.04 -6.79 12.76
CA ASP A 65 14.29 -5.94 11.81
C ASP A 65 15.06 -4.63 11.56
N PRO A 66 15.33 -4.22 10.30
CA PRO A 66 16.05 -2.99 9.98
C PRO A 66 15.28 -1.68 10.28
N PHE A 67 14.07 -1.71 10.84
CA PHE A 67 13.24 -0.52 11.14
C PHE A 67 12.56 -0.56 12.52
N ASP A 68 12.17 0.62 13.04
CA ASP A 68 11.50 0.78 14.34
C ASP A 68 10.01 0.34 14.32
N PRO A 69 9.43 -0.17 15.42
CA PRO A 69 8.04 -0.64 15.46
C PRO A 69 7.02 0.49 15.22
N GLY A 70 6.19 0.33 14.19
CA GLY A 70 5.14 1.30 13.82
C GLY A 70 5.18 1.74 12.35
N ASP A 71 6.28 1.46 11.65
CA ASP A 71 6.53 1.95 10.29
C ASP A 71 6.24 0.94 9.16
N ARG A 72 5.57 -0.19 9.45
CA ARG A 72 5.22 -1.19 8.44
C ARG A 72 3.77 -1.61 8.50
N ALA A 73 3.07 -1.39 7.38
CA ALA A 73 1.67 -1.76 7.14
C ALA A 73 1.50 -2.71 5.92
N ILE A 74 2.56 -3.46 5.58
CA ILE A 74 2.56 -4.51 4.55
C ILE A 74 2.29 -5.85 5.24
N ILE A 75 1.27 -6.59 4.81
CA ILE A 75 0.85 -7.86 5.40
C ILE A 75 1.40 -9.01 4.54
N GLY A 76 2.52 -9.59 4.98
CA GLY A 76 3.22 -10.63 4.23
C GLY A 76 4.15 -10.06 3.15
N GLU A 77 4.11 -10.65 1.95
CA GLU A 77 4.82 -10.16 0.78
C GLU A 77 4.09 -8.95 0.17
N ASP A 78 4.82 -7.93 -0.26
CA ASP A 78 4.24 -6.75 -0.89
C ASP A 78 3.68 -7.08 -2.28
N ASN A 79 2.36 -7.15 -2.39
CA ASN A 79 1.65 -7.52 -3.63
C ASN A 79 1.10 -6.31 -4.40
N ARG A 80 1.55 -5.10 -4.06
CA ARG A 80 1.10 -3.88 -4.72
C ARG A 80 1.61 -3.78 -6.16
N ILE A 81 0.74 -3.34 -7.06
CA ILE A 81 1.08 -3.01 -8.45
C ILE A 81 0.90 -1.51 -8.71
N GLU A 82 1.68 -0.94 -9.63
CA GLU A 82 1.56 0.47 -9.96
C GLU A 82 0.25 0.81 -10.68
N MET A 83 -0.46 1.83 -10.20
CA MET A 83 -1.68 2.37 -10.79
C MET A 83 -1.38 3.21 -12.04
N ARG A 84 -1.08 2.57 -13.18
CA ARG A 84 -0.79 3.26 -14.45
C ARG A 84 -2.01 3.49 -15.34
N SER A 85 -3.18 3.01 -14.92
CA SER A 85 -4.40 3.12 -15.71
C SER A 85 -4.98 4.54 -15.64
N ARG A 86 -5.28 5.10 -16.81
CA ARG A 86 -6.01 6.37 -16.98
C ARG A 86 -7.50 6.13 -17.23
N ARG A 87 -8.07 5.11 -16.60
CA ARG A 87 -9.48 4.72 -16.74
C ARG A 87 -10.12 4.56 -15.37
N TYR A 88 -11.42 4.81 -15.30
CA TYR A 88 -12.26 4.49 -14.16
C TYR A 88 -12.14 2.99 -13.77
N PRO A 89 -12.10 2.63 -12.47
CA PRO A 89 -12.24 3.51 -11.30
C PRO A 89 -10.94 4.22 -10.86
N TRP A 90 -9.79 3.86 -11.43
CA TRP A 90 -8.47 4.31 -10.94
C TRP A 90 -8.23 5.82 -11.04
N THR A 91 -8.91 6.47 -11.97
CA THR A 91 -8.84 7.92 -12.17
C THR A 91 -9.41 8.72 -11.01
N THR A 92 -10.27 8.13 -10.17
CA THR A 92 -10.90 8.81 -9.03
C THR A 92 -9.96 8.97 -7.83
N VAL A 93 -8.85 8.23 -7.80
CA VAL A 93 -7.88 8.21 -6.70
C VAL A 93 -6.78 9.24 -7.00
N GLY A 94 -6.42 10.05 -6.00
CA GLY A 94 -5.42 11.10 -6.15
C GLY A 94 -4.54 11.27 -4.93
N ARG A 95 -3.40 11.93 -5.14
CA ARG A 95 -2.51 12.35 -4.06
C ARG A 95 -3.06 13.63 -3.46
N LEU A 96 -3.17 13.67 -2.14
CA LEU A 96 -3.55 14.87 -1.41
C LEU A 96 -2.31 15.41 -0.72
N GLU A 97 -1.77 16.51 -1.23
CA GLU A 97 -0.58 17.16 -0.68
C GLU A 97 -0.96 18.25 0.31
N ILE A 98 -0.17 18.35 1.38
CA ILE A 98 -0.24 19.43 2.36
C ILE A 98 0.93 20.34 2.08
N ILE A 99 0.67 21.58 1.66
CA ILE A 99 1.71 22.55 1.32
C ILE A 99 1.85 23.65 2.38
N ASN A 100 3.03 24.27 2.49
CA ASN A 100 3.22 25.47 3.30
C ASN A 100 2.89 26.75 2.50
N GLU A 101 3.11 27.91 3.11
CA GLU A 101 2.88 29.24 2.49
C GLU A 101 3.76 29.48 1.26
N ASP A 102 4.96 28.89 1.25
CA ASP A 102 5.93 28.98 0.17
C ASP A 102 5.66 27.97 -0.97
N GLY A 103 4.67 27.09 -0.79
CA GLY A 103 4.30 26.06 -1.77
C GLY A 103 5.12 24.77 -1.69
N GLU A 104 5.93 24.59 -0.63
CA GLU A 104 6.67 23.36 -0.38
C GLU A 104 5.75 22.27 0.18
N ILE A 105 5.96 21.03 -0.24
CA ILE A 105 5.20 19.88 0.24
C ILE A 105 5.70 19.48 1.63
N LEU A 106 4.85 19.62 2.65
CA LEU A 106 5.12 19.20 4.03
C LEU A 106 4.84 17.71 4.24
N GLY A 107 3.90 17.16 3.48
CA GLY A 107 3.46 15.79 3.58
C GLY A 107 2.41 15.48 2.53
N HIS A 108 2.02 14.21 2.44
CA HIS A 108 0.94 13.81 1.56
C HIS A 108 0.16 12.63 2.15
N CYS A 109 -1.09 12.58 1.73
CA CYS A 109 -2.00 11.48 1.91
C CYS A 109 -2.54 11.04 0.54
N THR A 110 -3.51 10.15 0.59
CA THR A 110 -4.37 9.78 -0.51
C THR A 110 -5.76 10.39 -0.31
N GLY A 111 -6.43 10.72 -1.41
CA GLY A 111 -7.84 11.07 -1.42
C GLY A 111 -8.58 10.37 -2.56
N THR A 112 -9.89 10.21 -2.43
CA THR A 112 -10.74 9.63 -3.47
C THR A 112 -11.92 10.54 -3.78
N LEU A 113 -12.19 10.80 -5.07
CA LEU A 113 -13.38 11.54 -5.50
C LEU A 113 -14.66 10.72 -5.22
N ILE A 114 -15.61 11.34 -4.51
CA ILE A 114 -16.93 10.76 -4.16
C ILE A 114 -18.11 11.58 -4.69
N ALA A 115 -17.84 12.73 -5.27
CA ALA A 115 -18.78 13.59 -5.99
C ALA A 115 -18.01 14.41 -7.04
N GLU A 116 -18.68 15.37 -7.70
CA GLU A 116 -18.07 16.27 -8.68
C GLU A 116 -16.87 17.05 -8.10
N ASP A 117 -16.96 17.49 -6.85
CA ASP A 117 -15.99 18.37 -6.19
C ASP A 117 -15.70 17.97 -4.73
N ILE A 118 -15.99 16.72 -4.34
CA ILE A 118 -15.78 16.22 -2.97
C ILE A 118 -14.79 15.06 -2.96
N VAL A 119 -13.77 15.18 -2.12
CA VAL A 119 -12.74 14.17 -1.88
C VAL A 119 -12.89 13.63 -0.45
N ILE A 120 -12.95 12.30 -0.30
CA ILE A 120 -12.83 11.62 1.01
C ILE A 120 -11.35 11.33 1.31
N THR A 121 -10.94 11.58 2.55
CA THR A 121 -9.61 11.29 3.10
C THR A 121 -9.71 11.08 4.63
N ASN A 122 -8.60 11.10 5.37
CA ASN A 122 -8.59 11.02 6.84
C ASN A 122 -8.57 12.39 7.51
N ALA A 123 -9.02 12.45 8.77
CA ALA A 123 -8.96 13.66 9.58
C ALA A 123 -7.50 14.04 9.88
N HIS A 124 -6.62 13.06 10.13
CA HIS A 124 -5.21 13.35 10.38
C HIS A 124 -4.45 13.90 9.14
N CYS A 125 -5.07 13.88 7.96
CA CYS A 125 -4.53 14.51 6.75
C CYS A 125 -4.86 16.00 6.67
N VAL A 126 -5.85 16.47 7.43
CA VAL A 126 -6.26 17.89 7.48
C VAL A 126 -6.04 18.52 8.85
N VAL A 127 -5.87 17.70 9.89
CA VAL A 127 -5.52 18.10 11.25
C VAL A 127 -4.16 17.52 11.63
N SER A 128 -3.22 18.37 12.02
CA SER A 128 -1.94 17.95 12.58
C SER A 128 -2.17 17.24 13.91
N ILE A 129 -1.80 15.97 13.99
CA ILE A 129 -1.91 15.19 15.23
C ILE A 129 -0.92 15.66 16.31
N GLN A 130 0.20 16.28 15.93
CA GLN A 130 1.27 16.65 16.89
C GLN A 130 0.87 17.84 17.78
N ASP A 131 0.13 18.80 17.24
CA ASP A 131 -0.20 20.05 17.90
C ASP A 131 -1.68 20.48 17.71
N ASN A 132 -2.53 19.57 17.22
CA ASN A 132 -3.95 19.76 16.94
C ASN A 132 -4.26 20.98 16.06
N ARG A 133 -3.29 21.40 15.22
CA ARG A 133 -3.49 22.52 14.30
C ARG A 133 -4.19 22.09 13.03
N LEU A 134 -5.21 22.85 12.68
CA LEU A 134 -5.92 22.71 11.42
C LEU A 134 -5.06 23.21 10.26
N THR A 135 -4.99 22.42 9.19
CA THR A 135 -4.43 22.84 7.91
C THR A 135 -5.44 23.77 7.23
N PRO A 136 -5.08 25.01 6.85
CA PRO A 136 -5.96 25.84 6.05
C PRO A 136 -6.37 25.12 4.75
N PRO A 137 -7.67 25.08 4.37
CA PRO A 137 -8.14 24.31 3.22
C PRO A 137 -7.36 24.58 1.92
N GLU A 138 -6.98 25.84 1.67
CA GLU A 138 -6.25 26.28 0.49
C GLU A 138 -4.83 25.70 0.38
N ARG A 139 -4.31 25.13 1.48
CA ARG A 139 -3.04 24.40 1.54
C ARG A 139 -3.16 22.92 1.24
N LEU A 140 -4.37 22.42 1.05
CA LEU A 140 -4.61 21.06 0.57
C LEU A 140 -4.65 21.09 -0.96
N GLN A 141 -3.77 20.34 -1.62
CA GLN A 141 -3.75 20.19 -3.08
C GLN A 141 -4.06 18.76 -3.48
N PHE A 142 -5.17 18.57 -4.18
CA PHE A 142 -5.59 17.27 -4.68
C PHE A 142 -5.17 17.09 -6.14
N GLN A 143 -4.46 15.99 -6.41
CA GLN A 143 -3.92 15.63 -7.72
C GLN A 143 -4.45 14.24 -8.14
N PRO A 144 -5.58 14.17 -8.88
CA PRO A 144 -6.12 12.89 -9.31
C PRO A 144 -5.21 12.21 -10.33
N ASN A 145 -5.11 10.88 -10.23
CA ASN A 145 -4.40 10.03 -11.19
C ASN A 145 -2.95 10.49 -11.45
N LEU A 146 -2.26 11.02 -10.44
CA LEU A 146 -0.83 11.32 -10.46
C LEU A 146 -0.05 10.03 -10.82
N ILE A 147 0.69 10.07 -11.92
CA ILE A 147 1.51 8.95 -12.42
C ILE A 147 2.92 9.47 -12.69
N ASN A 148 3.91 8.80 -12.12
CA ASN A 148 5.32 9.19 -12.19
C ASN A 148 5.57 10.65 -11.78
N GLY A 149 4.81 11.15 -10.80
CA GLY A 149 4.91 12.52 -10.28
C GLY A 149 4.29 13.58 -11.20
N ILE A 150 3.51 13.16 -12.19
CA ILE A 150 2.84 14.06 -13.14
C ILE A 150 1.33 13.88 -13.03
N ALA A 151 0.65 14.99 -12.72
CA ALA A 151 -0.80 15.09 -12.73
C ALA A 151 -1.21 16.10 -13.82
N ASP A 152 -2.28 15.79 -14.54
CA ASP A 152 -2.80 16.68 -15.58
C ASP A 152 -3.62 17.84 -15.00
N ASP A 153 -4.14 17.67 -13.77
CA ASP A 153 -4.90 18.66 -13.04
C ASP A 153 -4.52 18.66 -11.55
N VAL A 154 -4.65 19.84 -10.94
CA VAL A 154 -4.50 20.05 -9.49
C VAL A 154 -5.67 20.92 -9.03
N ALA A 155 -6.34 20.54 -7.94
CA ALA A 155 -7.36 21.37 -7.28
C ALA A 155 -6.93 21.71 -5.86
N ARG A 156 -7.38 22.87 -5.34
CA ARG A 156 -7.15 23.29 -3.96
C ARG A 156 -8.38 23.01 -3.11
N GLY A 157 -8.18 22.77 -1.82
CA GLY A 157 -9.29 22.72 -0.87
C GLY A 157 -9.92 24.11 -0.68
N GLU A 158 -11.25 24.15 -0.62
CA GLU A 158 -12.02 25.36 -0.28
C GLU A 158 -12.50 25.31 1.18
N LYS A 159 -13.00 24.14 1.59
CA LYS A 159 -13.46 23.84 2.94
C LYS A 159 -13.35 22.34 3.17
N TYR A 160 -13.36 21.94 4.43
CA TYR A 160 -13.50 20.55 4.80
C TYR A 160 -14.31 20.40 6.07
N ILE A 161 -14.94 19.24 6.21
CA ILE A 161 -15.52 18.75 7.46
C ILE A 161 -14.80 17.47 7.85
N TYR A 162 -14.65 17.23 9.14
CA TYR A 162 -13.83 16.16 9.67
C TYR A 162 -14.48 15.55 10.91
N GLY A 163 -14.23 14.27 11.15
CA GLY A 163 -14.85 13.54 12.25
C GLY A 163 -14.17 13.73 13.60
N THR A 164 -12.91 14.16 13.62
CA THR A 164 -12.11 14.26 14.85
C THR A 164 -10.94 15.25 14.73
N ASP A 165 -10.62 15.94 15.81
CA ASP A 165 -9.37 16.71 16.00
C ASP A 165 -8.41 16.02 16.99
N PHE A 166 -8.66 14.74 17.29
CA PHE A 166 -7.88 13.91 18.21
C PHE A 166 -7.66 14.53 19.60
N PRO A 167 -8.73 14.95 20.32
CA PRO A 167 -8.56 15.59 21.61
C PRO A 167 -8.02 14.56 22.60
N ASN A 168 -6.80 14.78 23.09
CA ASN A 168 -6.08 13.90 24.02
C ASN A 168 -5.86 12.46 23.52
N TYR A 169 -5.83 12.22 22.20
CA TYR A 169 -5.62 10.88 21.60
C TYR A 169 -6.58 9.80 22.15
N MET A 170 -7.84 10.18 22.42
CA MET A 170 -8.82 9.26 22.99
C MET A 170 -9.18 8.13 21.99
N PRO A 171 -9.32 6.86 22.41
CA PRO A 171 -9.61 5.76 21.49
C PRO A 171 -10.90 5.92 20.67
N THR A 172 -11.92 6.59 21.23
CA THR A 172 -13.16 6.90 20.51
C THR A 172 -12.95 7.84 19.34
N SER A 173 -11.95 8.73 19.43
CA SER A 173 -11.60 9.70 18.39
C SER A 173 -10.94 9.04 17.17
N ILE A 174 -10.38 7.83 17.33
CA ILE A 174 -9.68 7.08 16.29
C ILE A 174 -10.68 6.44 15.31
N GLY A 175 -11.91 6.15 15.76
CA GLY A 175 -12.98 5.60 14.91
C GLY A 175 -13.66 6.64 13.99
N ASP A 176 -13.32 7.92 14.16
CA ASP A 176 -13.85 9.04 13.38
C ASP A 176 -12.75 9.77 12.59
N ASP A 177 -11.66 9.07 12.25
CA ASP A 177 -10.54 9.58 11.45
C ASP A 177 -10.90 9.68 9.95
N TRP A 178 -11.88 10.49 9.63
CA TRP A 178 -12.34 10.78 8.28
C TRP A 178 -12.44 12.29 8.07
N ALA A 179 -12.22 12.72 6.83
CA ALA A 179 -12.47 14.09 6.40
C ALA A 179 -13.01 14.13 4.98
N LEU A 180 -13.98 15.02 4.76
CA LEU A 180 -14.51 15.36 3.45
C LEU A 180 -13.96 16.73 3.06
N VAL A 181 -13.28 16.81 1.93
CA VAL A 181 -12.67 18.04 1.42
C VAL A 181 -13.42 18.47 0.16
N LYS A 182 -13.95 19.70 0.17
CA LYS A 182 -14.49 20.34 -1.03
C LYS A 182 -13.33 20.97 -1.79
N ILE A 183 -13.23 20.69 -3.08
CA ILE A 183 -12.15 21.21 -3.93
C ILE A 183 -12.67 22.26 -4.91
N ASP A 184 -11.82 23.21 -5.28
CA ASP A 184 -12.14 24.39 -6.12
C ASP A 184 -12.39 24.07 -7.60
N LYS A 185 -12.42 22.79 -7.97
CA LYS A 185 -12.65 22.29 -9.32
C LYS A 185 -13.54 21.06 -9.28
N HIS A 186 -14.47 20.98 -10.23
CA HIS A 186 -15.33 19.82 -10.44
C HIS A 186 -14.55 18.67 -11.12
N LEU A 187 -13.50 18.15 -10.48
CA LEU A 187 -12.65 17.11 -11.05
C LEU A 187 -13.39 15.77 -11.24
N GLY A 188 -14.46 15.51 -10.48
CA GLY A 188 -15.32 14.35 -10.67
C GLY A 188 -15.99 14.30 -12.06
N ASP A 189 -16.23 15.44 -12.72
CA ASP A 189 -16.79 15.48 -14.08
C ASP A 189 -15.80 14.91 -15.12
N LYS A 190 -14.49 15.06 -14.86
CA LYS A 190 -13.42 14.62 -15.75
C LYS A 190 -12.90 13.22 -15.41
N TYR A 191 -12.73 12.93 -14.11
CA TYR A 191 -12.08 11.72 -13.62
C TYR A 191 -13.07 10.65 -13.13
N GLY A 192 -14.35 10.99 -13.00
CA GLY A 192 -15.37 10.19 -12.34
C GLY A 192 -15.27 10.27 -10.81
N PHE A 193 -16.23 9.65 -10.14
CA PHE A 193 -16.21 9.47 -8.69
C PHE A 193 -16.74 8.07 -8.31
N LEU A 194 -16.33 7.57 -7.14
CA LEU A 194 -16.84 6.29 -6.64
C LEU A 194 -18.17 6.50 -5.92
N GLY A 195 -19.07 5.53 -6.07
CA GLY A 195 -20.21 5.40 -5.16
C GLY A 195 -19.73 4.99 -3.77
N TRP A 196 -20.61 5.06 -2.78
CA TRP A 196 -20.32 4.55 -1.43
C TRP A 196 -21.55 3.87 -0.85
N THR A 197 -21.34 2.90 0.03
CA THR A 197 -22.44 2.16 0.65
C THR A 197 -22.13 1.83 2.11
N ASN A 198 -23.07 2.15 3.00
CA ASN A 198 -23.05 1.74 4.40
C ASN A 198 -23.94 0.50 4.66
N LYS A 199 -24.39 -0.18 3.59
CA LYS A 199 -25.27 -1.36 3.68
C LYS A 199 -24.50 -2.67 3.87
N VAL A 200 -23.18 -2.65 3.76
CA VAL A 200 -22.33 -3.83 3.94
C VAL A 200 -21.96 -3.91 5.41
N ASP A 201 -22.55 -4.87 6.11
CA ASP A 201 -22.26 -5.13 7.52
C ASP A 201 -21.07 -6.08 7.68
N PHE A 202 -19.88 -5.51 7.87
CA PHE A 202 -18.67 -6.28 8.10
C PHE A 202 -18.59 -6.92 9.49
N ALA A 203 -19.48 -6.62 10.44
CA ALA A 203 -19.52 -7.36 11.70
C ALA A 203 -20.03 -8.80 11.49
N ASN A 204 -20.83 -9.02 10.43
CA ASN A 204 -21.27 -10.35 10.01
C ASN A 204 -20.15 -11.12 9.30
N SER A 205 -19.75 -12.26 9.87
CA SER A 205 -18.70 -13.13 9.31
C SER A 205 -19.06 -13.71 7.94
N ASP A 206 -20.34 -13.96 7.64
CA ASP A 206 -20.75 -14.48 6.33
C ASP A 206 -20.53 -13.43 5.23
N ILE A 207 -20.75 -12.15 5.55
CA ILE A 207 -20.45 -11.03 4.66
C ILE A 207 -18.94 -10.90 4.45
N ARG A 208 -18.13 -10.99 5.51
CA ARG A 208 -16.67 -10.99 5.38
C ARG A 208 -16.19 -12.14 4.50
N ASN A 209 -16.68 -13.35 4.73
CA ASN A 209 -16.35 -14.53 3.91
C ASN A 209 -16.80 -14.36 2.44
N ALA A 210 -17.98 -13.79 2.19
CA ALA A 210 -18.48 -13.57 0.84
C ALA A 210 -17.70 -12.47 0.08
N THR A 211 -17.06 -11.54 0.79
CA THR A 211 -16.31 -10.40 0.23
C THR A 211 -14.78 -10.58 0.29
N ALA A 212 -14.31 -11.63 0.97
CA ALA A 212 -12.89 -11.95 1.09
C ALA A 212 -12.24 -12.10 -0.29
N GLY A 213 -11.07 -11.48 -0.45
CA GLY A 213 -10.30 -11.52 -1.68
C GLY A 213 -10.91 -10.73 -2.85
N LYS A 214 -11.89 -9.85 -2.61
CA LYS A 214 -12.63 -9.12 -3.67
C LYS A 214 -12.50 -7.61 -3.59
N MET A 215 -11.70 -7.08 -2.66
CA MET A 215 -11.55 -5.64 -2.47
C MET A 215 -10.28 -5.12 -3.13
N PHE A 216 -10.32 -3.82 -3.43
CA PHE A 216 -9.19 -3.04 -3.93
C PHE A 216 -8.87 -1.96 -2.91
N LEU A 217 -7.58 -1.71 -2.72
CA LEU A 217 -7.07 -0.49 -2.09
C LEU A 217 -6.09 0.14 -3.07
N ALA A 218 -6.24 1.43 -3.34
CA ALA A 218 -5.31 2.19 -4.17
C ALA A 218 -4.90 3.48 -3.45
N GLY A 219 -3.59 3.71 -3.32
CA GLY A 219 -3.05 4.83 -2.56
C GLY A 219 -1.60 5.19 -2.85
N TYR A 220 -1.25 6.42 -2.52
CA TYR A 220 0.08 7.01 -2.69
C TYR A 220 0.95 6.74 -1.46
N ALA A 221 1.33 5.49 -1.27
CA ALA A 221 2.23 5.10 -0.18
C ALA A 221 3.65 5.66 -0.40
N ALA A 222 4.27 6.15 0.67
CA ALA A 222 5.56 6.83 0.64
C ALA A 222 6.75 5.89 0.37
N ASP A 223 6.54 4.59 0.37
CA ASP A 223 7.53 3.56 0.02
C ASP A 223 7.34 2.99 -1.39
N PHE A 224 6.28 3.39 -2.10
CA PHE A 224 5.85 2.78 -3.35
C PHE A 224 5.61 3.81 -4.47
N PRO A 225 5.98 3.51 -5.73
CA PRO A 225 6.83 2.40 -6.13
C PRO A 225 8.26 2.61 -5.62
N LYS A 226 8.99 1.51 -5.39
CA LYS A 226 10.39 1.57 -4.90
C LYS A 226 11.32 2.42 -5.77
N SER A 227 11.01 2.53 -7.06
CA SER A 227 11.79 3.31 -8.03
C SER A 227 11.57 4.82 -7.92
N ASN A 228 10.40 5.25 -7.47
CA ASN A 228 10.02 6.66 -7.31
C ASN A 228 8.88 6.79 -6.28
N PRO A 229 9.20 6.73 -4.98
CA PRO A 229 8.18 6.58 -3.94
C PRO A 229 7.21 7.76 -3.87
N GLY A 230 5.92 7.48 -3.65
CA GLY A 230 4.84 8.47 -3.60
C GLY A 230 4.47 9.10 -4.95
N ALA A 231 5.19 8.79 -6.04
CA ALA A 231 4.98 9.42 -7.34
C ALA A 231 3.91 8.72 -8.21
N THR A 232 3.54 7.49 -7.86
CA THR A 232 2.46 6.71 -8.49
C THR A 232 1.77 5.90 -7.40
N ALA A 233 0.44 5.83 -7.40
CA ALA A 233 -0.25 5.01 -6.41
C ALA A 233 0.09 3.52 -6.57
N GLY A 234 0.21 2.82 -5.45
CA GLY A 234 0.18 1.36 -5.39
C GLY A 234 -1.26 0.87 -5.27
N VAL A 235 -1.57 -0.22 -5.98
CA VAL A 235 -2.86 -0.91 -5.90
C VAL A 235 -2.64 -2.27 -5.28
N ASN A 236 -3.29 -2.53 -4.16
CA ASN A 236 -3.44 -3.87 -3.62
C ASN A 236 -4.78 -4.45 -4.08
N THR A 237 -4.74 -5.56 -4.82
CA THR A 237 -5.93 -6.25 -5.32
C THR A 237 -6.19 -7.51 -4.53
N GLY A 238 -7.45 -7.81 -4.26
CA GLY A 238 -7.82 -9.06 -3.60
C GLY A 238 -7.52 -9.06 -2.10
N CYS A 239 -7.55 -7.89 -1.46
CA CYS A 239 -7.60 -7.84 0.00
C CYS A 239 -9.03 -8.01 0.55
N SER A 240 -9.10 -8.10 1.86
CA SER A 240 -10.28 -8.44 2.65
C SER A 240 -10.35 -7.56 3.91
N VAL A 241 -11.58 -7.23 4.31
CA VAL A 241 -11.86 -6.88 5.70
C VAL A 241 -11.89 -8.17 6.50
N VAL A 242 -11.01 -8.27 7.51
CA VAL A 242 -10.83 -9.48 8.32
C VAL A 242 -11.66 -9.44 9.59
N ASP A 243 -11.89 -8.26 10.16
CA ASP A 243 -12.68 -8.08 11.38
C ASP A 243 -13.20 -6.64 11.54
N VAL A 244 -14.00 -6.42 12.59
CA VAL A 244 -14.40 -5.08 13.05
C VAL A 244 -14.08 -4.97 14.53
N ASP A 245 -13.28 -3.99 14.91
CA ASP A 245 -12.87 -3.82 16.31
C ASP A 245 -13.94 -3.13 17.17
N SER A 246 -13.68 -3.05 18.48
CA SER A 246 -14.59 -2.44 19.45
C SER A 246 -14.79 -0.92 19.26
N TYR A 247 -13.93 -0.27 18.47
CA TYR A 247 -14.06 1.15 18.10
C TYR A 247 -14.86 1.32 16.81
N GLY A 248 -15.29 0.23 16.19
CA GLY A 248 -16.00 0.22 14.91
C GLY A 248 -15.08 0.51 13.72
N ARG A 249 -13.78 0.23 13.83
CA ARG A 249 -12.85 0.30 12.70
C ARG A 249 -12.87 -1.04 11.96
N LEU A 250 -12.79 -0.97 10.63
CA LEU A 250 -12.65 -2.16 9.79
C LEU A 250 -11.19 -2.59 9.81
N LEU A 251 -10.90 -3.78 10.34
CA LEU A 251 -9.57 -4.37 10.25
C LEU A 251 -9.41 -5.06 8.90
N HIS A 252 -8.30 -4.85 8.20
CA HIS A 252 -8.08 -5.38 6.84
C HIS A 252 -6.65 -5.81 6.58
N ASP A 253 -6.47 -6.66 5.57
CA ASP A 253 -5.18 -7.25 5.16
C ASP A 253 -4.55 -6.58 3.93
N CYS A 254 -5.15 -5.49 3.41
CA CYS A 254 -4.55 -4.75 2.28
C CYS A 254 -3.16 -4.20 2.62
N ASP A 255 -2.19 -4.38 1.72
CA ASP A 255 -0.85 -3.78 1.83
C ASP A 255 -0.88 -2.25 1.72
N THR A 256 -0.31 -1.57 2.72
CA THR A 256 -0.26 -0.11 2.81
C THR A 256 1.07 0.37 3.43
N ASN A 257 1.26 1.68 3.47
CA ASN A 257 2.33 2.34 4.22
C ASN A 257 1.95 3.83 4.43
N PRO A 258 2.63 4.64 5.28
CA PRO A 258 2.38 6.07 5.39
C PRO A 258 2.25 6.75 4.02
N GLY A 259 1.32 7.68 3.89
CA GLY A 259 0.89 8.26 2.60
C GLY A 259 -0.30 7.54 1.96
N ALA A 260 -0.52 6.26 2.27
CA ALA A 260 -1.74 5.55 1.89
C ALA A 260 -2.97 5.97 2.72
N SER A 261 -2.79 6.71 3.82
CA SER A 261 -3.89 7.33 4.57
C SER A 261 -4.89 8.01 3.65
N GLY A 262 -6.17 7.70 3.80
CA GLY A 262 -7.26 8.25 3.01
C GLY A 262 -7.57 7.44 1.74
N SER A 263 -6.84 6.34 1.50
CA SER A 263 -7.15 5.41 0.41
C SER A 263 -8.51 4.77 0.63
N ALA A 264 -9.38 4.85 -0.37
CA ALA A 264 -10.62 4.09 -0.34
C ALA A 264 -10.32 2.58 -0.46
N ILE A 265 -10.97 1.79 0.40
CA ILE A 265 -11.18 0.37 0.18
C ILE A 265 -12.51 0.25 -0.56
N PHE A 266 -12.49 -0.32 -1.76
CA PHE A 266 -13.68 -0.39 -2.61
C PHE A 266 -13.81 -1.74 -3.32
N GLY A 267 -15.04 -2.07 -3.69
CA GLY A 267 -15.38 -3.31 -4.38
C GLY A 267 -16.24 -3.05 -5.62
N LYS A 268 -16.25 -4.01 -6.55
CA LYS A 268 -17.14 -3.98 -7.72
C LYS A 268 -18.43 -4.72 -7.42
N PHE A 269 -19.55 -4.05 -7.62
CA PHE A 269 -20.91 -4.58 -7.57
C PHE A 269 -21.55 -4.47 -8.96
N ASP A 270 -22.76 -5.02 -9.13
CA ASP A 270 -23.46 -5.00 -10.42
C ASP A 270 -23.69 -3.57 -10.94
N GLU A 271 -23.93 -2.63 -10.04
CA GLU A 271 -24.21 -1.22 -10.35
C GLU A 271 -22.95 -0.37 -10.57
N GLY A 272 -21.76 -0.84 -10.16
CA GLY A 272 -20.54 -0.07 -10.25
C GLY A 272 -19.53 -0.33 -9.12
N TYR A 273 -18.62 0.61 -8.91
CA TYR A 273 -17.63 0.54 -7.84
C TYR A 273 -18.06 1.38 -6.64
N TYR A 274 -18.03 0.76 -5.46
CA TYR A 274 -18.47 1.37 -4.22
C TYR A 274 -17.40 1.30 -3.14
N ILE A 275 -17.19 2.42 -2.46
CA ILE A 275 -16.38 2.53 -1.25
C ILE A 275 -17.06 1.74 -0.13
N LEU A 276 -16.25 0.95 0.57
CA LEU A 276 -16.59 0.09 1.69
C LEU A 276 -15.92 0.55 2.99
N GLY A 277 -14.81 1.27 2.88
CA GLY A 277 -14.12 1.93 3.99
C GLY A 277 -13.02 2.86 3.52
N VAL A 278 -12.41 3.60 4.44
CA VAL A 278 -11.30 4.52 4.15
C VAL A 278 -10.12 4.15 5.04
N HIS A 279 -9.04 3.66 4.44
CA HIS A 279 -7.83 3.28 5.18
C HIS A 279 -7.28 4.47 5.96
N ALA A 280 -6.82 4.22 7.19
CA ALA A 280 -6.34 5.23 8.12
C ALA A 280 -4.97 4.91 8.73
N GLY A 281 -4.67 3.63 8.98
CA GLY A 281 -3.35 3.26 9.48
C GLY A 281 -3.24 1.78 9.86
N ALA A 282 -2.26 1.48 10.71
CA ALA A 282 -1.97 0.15 11.22
C ALA A 282 -2.39 -0.04 12.69
N ALA A 283 -2.78 -1.25 13.02
CA ALA A 283 -3.17 -1.69 14.36
C ALA A 283 -2.62 -3.11 14.63
N SER A 284 -2.99 -3.68 15.77
CA SER A 284 -2.80 -5.09 16.06
C SER A 284 -4.15 -5.77 16.20
N ASP A 285 -4.27 -6.99 15.67
CA ASP A 285 -5.45 -7.83 15.86
C ASP A 285 -5.54 -8.34 17.33
N ALA A 286 -6.59 -9.10 17.64
CA ALA A 286 -6.80 -9.67 18.98
C ALA A 286 -5.67 -10.62 19.44
N ASN A 287 -4.87 -11.14 18.52
CA ASN A 287 -3.73 -12.02 18.78
C ASN A 287 -2.39 -11.27 18.80
N GLY A 288 -2.40 -9.95 18.60
CA GLY A 288 -1.19 -9.11 18.52
C GLY A 288 -0.51 -9.11 17.15
N ASN A 289 -1.11 -9.73 16.11
CA ASN A 289 -0.54 -9.68 14.77
C ASN A 289 -0.77 -8.30 14.15
N PRO A 290 0.18 -7.79 13.34
CA PRO A 290 -0.02 -6.58 12.56
C PRO A 290 -1.24 -6.71 11.64
N VAL A 291 -2.07 -5.68 11.63
CA VAL A 291 -3.24 -5.54 10.74
C VAL A 291 -3.41 -4.08 10.38
N ASN A 292 -4.11 -3.79 9.29
CA ASN A 292 -4.46 -2.41 8.96
C ASN A 292 -5.89 -2.09 9.37
N TYR A 293 -6.21 -0.81 9.51
CA TYR A 293 -7.55 -0.37 9.86
C TYR A 293 -8.07 0.75 8.95
N ALA A 294 -9.40 0.77 8.81
CA ALA A 294 -10.13 1.73 7.99
C ALA A 294 -11.41 2.22 8.68
N MET A 295 -11.84 3.43 8.34
CA MET A 295 -13.09 4.02 8.81
C MET A 295 -14.27 3.49 8.01
N GLN A 296 -15.37 3.19 8.70
CA GLN A 296 -16.61 2.76 8.06
C GLN A 296 -17.30 3.92 7.32
N VAL A 297 -17.96 3.59 6.20
CA VAL A 297 -18.78 4.55 5.43
C VAL A 297 -19.87 5.18 6.29
N SER A 298 -20.43 4.43 7.25
CA SER A 298 -21.45 4.89 8.18
C SER A 298 -21.01 6.08 9.05
N ARG A 299 -19.71 6.31 9.23
CA ARG A 299 -19.17 7.41 10.05
C ARG A 299 -19.26 8.78 9.37
N TRP A 300 -19.21 8.83 8.05
CA TRP A 300 -19.11 10.09 7.30
C TRP A 300 -20.21 10.29 6.25
N ALA A 301 -20.90 9.22 5.82
CA ALA A 301 -21.90 9.28 4.75
C ALA A 301 -23.01 10.33 5.00
N GLY A 302 -23.46 10.47 6.25
CA GLY A 302 -24.50 11.42 6.62
C GLY A 302 -24.08 12.89 6.50
N GLN A 303 -22.79 13.17 6.32
CA GLN A 303 -22.21 14.50 6.31
C GLN A 303 -21.96 15.02 4.88
N VAL A 304 -22.04 14.16 3.87
CA VAL A 304 -21.80 14.52 2.46
C VAL A 304 -22.77 15.62 1.97
N ALA A 305 -24.03 15.59 2.42
CA ALA A 305 -25.02 16.59 2.05
C ALA A 305 -24.66 18.02 2.53
N GLU A 306 -23.89 18.14 3.62
CA GLU A 306 -23.44 19.43 4.14
C GLU A 306 -22.35 20.07 3.26
N MET A 307 -21.66 19.26 2.46
CA MET A 307 -20.60 19.70 1.55
C MET A 307 -21.13 20.19 0.19
N GLN A 308 -22.35 19.79 -0.16
CA GLN A 308 -23.01 20.13 -1.42
C GLN A 308 -23.71 21.50 -1.39
N ASN A 309 -23.91 22.07 -0.20
CA ASN A 309 -24.42 23.42 0.03
C ASN A 309 -23.28 24.43 0.23
#